data_AF-A0A952RF48-F1
#
_entry.id   AF-A0A952RF48-F1
#
_cell.length_a   1.000
_cell.length_b   1.000
_cell.length_c   1.000
_cell.angle_alpha   90.00
_cell.angle_beta   90.00
_cell.angle_gamma   90.00
#
_symmetry.space_group_name_H-M   'P 1'
#
loop_
_entity.id
_entity.type
_entity.pdbx_description
1 polymer ?
#
loop_
_entity_poly.entity_id
_entity_poly.type
_entity_poly.pdbx_seq_one_letter_code
_entity_poly.pdbx_strand_id
1 'polypeptide(L)'
;MRRAVFAAGVLALFCMAPTAGDVGGCGAEITEMNAEQFVLDRKDLDCARCGECGIASGRCTRACDPAKAPDTTIPETCRPVSHDARVCLRALEAASCGTFATYVADEAPALPSECEFCKHVPDDPLPPFAVDAGAP
;
A
#
# COMPACT_ATOMS: atom_id res chain seq x y z
N MET A 1 25.14 39.53 29.88
CA MET A 1 24.00 39.41 28.94
C MET A 1 24.43 38.76 27.62
N ARG A 2 24.83 37.48 27.62
CA ARG A 2 25.25 36.76 26.39
C ARG A 2 24.82 35.28 26.32
N ARG A 3 24.02 34.81 27.28
CA ARG A 3 23.57 33.40 27.34
C ARG A 3 22.15 33.16 26.84
N ALA A 4 21.37 34.22 26.59
CA ALA A 4 19.97 34.10 26.21
C ALA A 4 19.72 33.99 24.70
N VAL A 5 20.74 34.18 23.85
CA VAL A 5 20.55 34.21 22.38
C VAL A 5 20.61 32.81 21.75
N PHE A 6 21.28 31.84 22.38
CA PHE A 6 21.44 30.50 21.79
C PHE A 6 20.22 29.60 21.92
N ALA A 7 19.33 29.84 22.90
CA ALA A 7 18.18 28.97 23.13
C ALA A 7 17.04 29.18 22.12
N ALA A 8 16.95 30.35 21.48
CA ALA A 8 15.89 30.66 20.53
C ALA A 8 16.13 30.09 19.12
N GLY A 9 17.39 29.86 18.73
CA GLY A 9 17.74 29.37 17.39
C GLY A 9 17.42 27.89 17.17
N VAL A 10 17.52 27.06 18.22
CA VAL A 10 17.31 25.61 18.12
C VAL A 10 15.82 25.25 18.07
N LEU A 11 14.95 26.03 18.71
CA LEU A 11 13.51 25.76 18.70
C LEU A 11 12.84 26.08 17.35
N ALA A 12 13.41 27.01 16.58
CA ALA A 12 12.88 27.38 15.26
C ALA A 12 13.11 26.32 14.17
N LEU A 13 14.03 25.36 14.39
CA LEU A 13 14.33 24.28 13.44
C LEU A 13 13.33 23.11 13.50
N PHE A 14 12.50 23.02 14.55
CA PHE A 14 11.53 21.92 14.72
C PHE A 14 10.09 22.29 14.33
N CYS A 15 9.83 23.52 13.87
CA CYS A 15 8.49 23.97 13.50
C CYS A 15 8.19 23.89 11.98
N MET A 16 9.08 23.32 11.17
CA MET A 16 8.89 23.07 9.74
C MET A 16 8.80 21.57 9.45
N ALA A 17 8.21 20.79 10.36
CA ALA A 17 7.85 19.41 10.05
C ALA A 17 6.48 19.43 9.35
N PRO A 18 6.32 18.80 8.18
CA PRO A 18 5.02 18.66 7.54
C PRO A 18 4.04 17.98 8.50
N THR A 19 2.85 18.57 8.63
CA THR A 19 1.80 18.05 9.51
C THR A 19 1.19 16.79 8.90
N ALA A 20 1.04 15.72 9.70
CA ALA A 20 0.28 14.55 9.30
C ALA A 20 -1.17 14.97 9.01
N GLY A 21 -1.52 15.00 7.72
CA GLY A 21 -2.72 15.63 7.18
C GLY A 21 -2.54 16.12 5.74
N ASP A 22 -1.28 16.40 5.34
CA ASP A 22 -0.89 16.50 3.93
C ASP A 22 -0.75 15.08 3.35
N VAL A 23 -1.80 14.57 2.71
CA VAL A 23 -1.65 13.36 1.88
C VAL A 23 -0.70 13.72 0.73
N GLY A 24 0.57 13.32 0.87
CA GLY A 24 1.71 13.76 0.04
C GLY A 24 2.90 14.38 0.81
N GLY A 25 2.89 14.38 2.15
CA GLY A 25 3.80 15.11 3.06
C GLY A 25 5.34 14.91 2.96
N CYS A 26 5.88 14.32 1.89
CA CYS A 26 7.30 14.36 1.54
C CYS A 26 7.57 14.96 0.14
N GLY A 27 6.57 15.55 -0.52
CA GLY A 27 6.67 15.99 -1.92
C GLY A 27 6.70 14.83 -2.92
N ALA A 28 6.16 13.67 -2.53
CA ALA A 28 6.13 12.50 -3.39
C ALA A 28 4.94 12.57 -4.36
N GLU A 29 5.20 12.35 -5.64
CA GLU A 29 4.18 12.26 -6.68
C GLU A 29 3.25 11.08 -6.42
N ILE A 30 1.94 11.33 -6.47
CA ILE A 30 0.92 10.29 -6.35
C ILE A 30 0.70 9.69 -7.75
N THR A 31 1.24 8.50 -7.98
CA THR A 31 1.02 7.75 -9.22
C THR A 31 -0.05 6.69 -9.00
N GLU A 32 -1.05 6.66 -9.89
CA GLU A 32 -2.05 5.59 -9.92
C GLU A 32 -1.38 4.21 -10.03
N MET A 33 -1.96 3.22 -9.35
CA MET A 33 -1.49 1.84 -9.43
C MET A 33 -1.82 1.24 -10.79
N ASN A 34 -0.87 0.56 -11.42
CA ASN A 34 -1.17 -0.35 -12.52
C ASN A 34 -1.79 -1.64 -11.94
N ALA A 35 -3.11 -1.76 -12.03
CA ALA A 35 -3.84 -2.90 -11.47
C ALA A 35 -3.46 -4.24 -12.10
N GLU A 36 -3.21 -4.27 -13.42
CA GLU A 36 -2.80 -5.48 -14.14
C GLU A 36 -1.44 -5.97 -13.66
N GLN A 37 -0.47 -5.06 -13.53
CA GLN A 37 0.85 -5.42 -13.01
C GLN A 37 0.76 -5.88 -11.55
N PHE A 38 -0.01 -5.19 -10.72
CA PHE A 38 -0.14 -5.55 -9.31
C PHE A 38 -0.69 -6.97 -9.11
N VAL A 39 -1.72 -7.38 -9.86
CA VAL A 39 -2.29 -8.73 -9.69
C VAL A 39 -1.34 -9.82 -10.16
N LEU A 40 -0.47 -9.53 -11.14
CA LEU A 40 0.61 -10.43 -11.57
C LEU A 40 1.69 -10.52 -10.49
N ASP A 41 2.19 -9.39 -10.00
CA ASP A 41 3.19 -9.36 -8.91
C ASP A 41 2.67 -10.08 -7.66
N ARG A 42 1.39 -9.91 -7.36
CA ARG A 42 0.72 -10.59 -6.24
C ARG A 42 0.69 -12.11 -6.44
N LYS A 43 0.40 -12.57 -7.66
CA LYS A 43 0.40 -14.00 -8.01
C LYS A 43 1.78 -14.62 -7.85
N ASP A 44 2.81 -13.94 -8.35
CA ASP A 44 4.19 -14.42 -8.26
C ASP A 44 4.65 -14.53 -6.81
N LEU A 45 4.34 -13.50 -6.00
CA LEU A 45 4.58 -13.52 -4.56
C LEU A 45 3.85 -14.66 -3.86
N ASP A 46 2.57 -14.89 -4.20
CA ASP A 46 1.79 -15.98 -3.63
C ASP A 46 2.43 -17.34 -3.94
N CYS A 47 2.86 -17.58 -5.19
CA CYS A 47 3.54 -18.83 -5.52
C CYS A 47 4.84 -19.02 -4.71
N ALA A 48 5.68 -17.99 -4.64
CA ALA A 48 6.94 -18.04 -3.90
C ALA A 48 6.70 -18.36 -2.41
N ARG A 49 5.82 -17.60 -1.75
CA ARG A 49 5.53 -17.76 -0.32
C ARG A 49 4.83 -19.08 -0.01
N CYS A 50 3.95 -19.57 -0.88
CA CYS A 50 3.35 -20.90 -0.72
C CYS A 50 4.41 -22.01 -0.76
N GLY A 51 5.40 -21.91 -1.66
CA GLY A 51 6.53 -22.83 -1.72
C GLY A 51 7.41 -22.79 -0.47
N GLU A 52 7.78 -21.58 -0.02
CA GLU A 52 8.61 -21.38 1.17
C GLU A 52 7.93 -21.88 2.46
N CYS A 53 6.62 -21.70 2.56
CA CYS A 53 5.83 -22.09 3.73
C CYS A 53 5.24 -23.50 3.66
N GLY A 54 5.36 -24.20 2.53
CA GLY A 54 4.80 -25.54 2.33
C GLY A 54 3.27 -25.59 2.34
N ILE A 55 2.60 -24.55 1.84
CA ILE A 55 1.14 -24.43 1.85
C ILE A 55 0.56 -24.97 0.53
N ALA A 56 -0.42 -25.87 0.62
CA ALA A 56 -1.05 -26.54 -0.52
C ALA A 56 -2.54 -26.18 -0.67
N SER A 57 -2.89 -24.89 -0.63
CA SER A 57 -4.26 -24.44 -0.91
C SER A 57 -4.55 -24.38 -2.41
N GLY A 58 -5.83 -24.28 -2.76
CA GLY A 58 -6.26 -24.01 -4.14
C GLY A 58 -5.71 -22.69 -4.67
N ARG A 59 -5.65 -21.63 -3.83
CA ARG A 59 -5.04 -20.35 -4.21
C ARG A 59 -3.54 -20.49 -4.51
N CYS A 60 -2.79 -21.20 -3.66
CA CYS A 60 -1.38 -21.50 -3.91
C CYS A 60 -1.17 -22.27 -5.21
N THR A 61 -1.99 -23.30 -5.44
CA THR A 61 -1.90 -24.14 -6.64
C THR A 61 -2.14 -23.31 -7.91
N ARG A 62 -3.14 -22.43 -7.90
CA ARG A 62 -3.42 -21.51 -9.03
C ARG A 62 -2.32 -20.46 -9.20
N ALA A 63 -1.78 -19.93 -8.11
CA ALA A 63 -0.71 -18.95 -8.15
C ALA A 63 0.55 -19.48 -8.84
N CYS A 64 0.89 -20.76 -8.61
CA CYS A 64 2.05 -21.38 -9.25
C CYS A 64 1.82 -21.92 -10.66
N ASP A 65 0.57 -21.93 -11.17
CA ASP A 65 0.27 -22.35 -12.54
C ASP A 65 0.32 -21.12 -13.47
N PRO A 66 1.33 -21.01 -14.38
CA PRO A 66 1.44 -19.85 -15.28
C PRO A 66 0.26 -19.75 -16.25
N ALA A 67 -0.48 -20.83 -16.50
CA ALA A 67 -1.64 -20.82 -17.39
C ALA A 67 -2.94 -20.33 -16.69
N LYS A 68 -2.93 -20.16 -15.37
CA LYS A 68 -4.09 -19.62 -14.63
C LYS A 68 -4.00 -18.11 -14.50
N ALA A 69 -5.15 -17.44 -14.60
CA ALA A 69 -5.23 -16.02 -14.27
C ALA A 69 -4.96 -15.78 -12.77
N PRO A 70 -4.46 -14.61 -12.37
CA PRO A 70 -4.41 -14.20 -10.98
C PRO A 70 -5.79 -14.27 -10.31
N ASP A 71 -5.80 -14.68 -9.04
CA ASP A 71 -7.03 -14.80 -8.22
C ASP A 71 -7.38 -13.49 -7.51
N THR A 72 -6.47 -12.52 -7.52
CA THR A 72 -6.68 -11.20 -6.92
C THR A 72 -7.29 -10.27 -7.96
N THR A 73 -8.34 -9.54 -7.58
CA THR A 73 -8.98 -8.53 -8.43
C THR A 73 -9.08 -7.21 -7.68
N ILE A 74 -8.94 -6.11 -8.43
CA ILE A 74 -9.14 -4.75 -7.93
C ILE A 74 -10.44 -4.26 -8.57
N PRO A 75 -11.49 -3.95 -7.77
CA PRO A 75 -12.73 -3.42 -8.33
C PRO A 75 -12.46 -2.14 -9.11
N GLU A 76 -13.14 -1.97 -10.26
CA GLU A 76 -13.01 -0.78 -11.10
C GLU A 76 -13.47 0.51 -10.40
N THR A 77 -14.20 0.41 -9.30
CA THR A 77 -14.58 1.55 -8.45
C THR A 77 -13.44 2.02 -7.54
N CYS A 78 -12.36 1.25 -7.42
CA CYS A 78 -11.23 1.58 -6.59
C CYS A 78 -10.13 2.25 -7.42
N ARG A 79 -9.44 3.21 -6.79
CA ARG A 79 -8.30 3.94 -7.38
C ARG A 79 -7.11 3.90 -6.42
N PRO A 80 -6.54 2.71 -6.13
CA PRO A 80 -5.36 2.62 -5.28
C PRO A 80 -4.16 3.31 -5.95
N VAL A 81 -3.29 3.83 -5.10
CA VAL A 81 -2.03 4.42 -5.55
C VAL A 81 -0.93 3.37 -5.57
N SER A 82 0.05 3.55 -6.44
CA SER A 82 1.20 2.62 -6.59
C SER A 82 1.95 2.38 -5.28
N HIS A 83 1.97 3.37 -4.38
CA HIS A 83 2.56 3.21 -3.06
C HIS A 83 1.85 2.13 -2.23
N ASP A 84 0.51 2.15 -2.19
CA ASP A 84 -0.28 1.19 -1.43
C ASP A 84 -0.07 -0.23 -1.95
N ALA A 85 0.01 -0.38 -3.27
CA ALA A 85 0.35 -1.65 -3.93
C ALA A 85 1.65 -2.25 -3.40
N ARG A 86 2.71 -1.42 -3.30
CA ARG A 86 4.02 -1.85 -2.78
C ARG A 86 3.96 -2.19 -1.30
N VAL A 87 3.23 -1.41 -0.50
CA VAL A 87 3.07 -1.66 0.93
C VAL A 87 2.34 -2.98 1.16
N CYS A 88 1.26 -3.22 0.40
CA CYS A 88 0.54 -4.50 0.39
C CYS A 88 1.48 -5.67 0.09
N LEU A 89 2.21 -5.65 -1.02
CA LEU A 89 3.13 -6.74 -1.39
C LEU A 89 4.19 -6.99 -0.32
N ARG A 90 4.77 -5.93 0.26
CA ARG A 90 5.75 -6.05 1.36
C ARG A 90 5.14 -6.64 2.63
N ALA A 91 3.92 -6.28 2.98
CA ALA A 91 3.24 -6.84 4.14
C ALA A 91 3.00 -8.35 3.99
N LEU A 92 2.64 -8.78 2.78
CA LEU A 92 2.43 -10.18 2.43
C LEU A 92 3.74 -10.98 2.45
N GLU A 93 4.82 -10.41 1.92
CA GLU A 93 6.16 -10.99 1.96
C GLU A 93 6.68 -11.13 3.40
N ALA A 94 6.48 -10.11 4.23
CA ALA A 94 6.92 -10.07 5.62
C ALA A 94 6.06 -10.92 6.57
N ALA A 95 4.86 -11.37 6.14
CA ALA A 95 3.97 -12.15 6.98
C ALA A 95 4.60 -13.49 7.36
N SER A 96 4.41 -13.92 8.62
CA SER A 96 4.78 -15.28 9.05
C SER A 96 4.01 -16.33 8.22
N CYS A 97 4.54 -17.55 8.09
CA CYS A 97 3.85 -18.60 7.34
C CYS A 97 2.43 -18.91 7.88
N GLY A 98 2.25 -18.86 9.21
CA GLY A 98 0.93 -19.06 9.82
C GLY A 98 -0.05 -17.93 9.48
N THR A 99 0.42 -16.68 9.48
CA THR A 99 -0.38 -15.53 9.05
C THR A 99 -0.69 -15.60 7.56
N PHE A 100 0.32 -15.86 6.74
CA PHE A 100 0.21 -15.95 5.29
C PHE A 100 -0.78 -17.05 4.86
N ALA A 101 -0.81 -18.19 5.56
CA ALA A 101 -1.79 -19.24 5.34
C ALA A 101 -3.24 -18.75 5.44
N THR A 102 -3.52 -17.73 6.26
CA THR A 102 -4.87 -17.14 6.35
C THR A 102 -5.22 -16.28 5.13
N TYR A 103 -4.23 -15.70 4.44
CA TYR A 103 -4.43 -14.89 3.23
C TYR A 103 -4.65 -15.74 1.97
N VAL A 104 -4.16 -16.97 1.98
CA VAL A 104 -4.29 -17.92 0.87
C VAL A 104 -5.24 -19.08 1.19
N ALA A 105 -6.01 -18.98 2.27
CA ALA A 105 -7.03 -19.96 2.63
C ALA A 105 -8.09 -20.07 1.52
N ASP A 106 -8.58 -21.29 1.28
CA ASP A 106 -9.58 -21.54 0.23
C ASP A 106 -10.96 -20.99 0.62
N GLU A 107 -11.25 -20.94 1.92
CA GLU A 107 -12.49 -20.41 2.46
C GLU A 107 -12.21 -19.10 3.21
N ALA A 108 -12.93 -18.04 2.85
CA ALA A 108 -12.86 -16.72 3.48
C ALA A 108 -11.42 -16.22 3.74
N PRO A 109 -10.57 -16.08 2.69
CA PRO A 109 -9.21 -15.60 2.87
C PRO A 109 -9.21 -14.23 3.55
N ALA A 110 -8.38 -14.10 4.58
CA ALA A 110 -8.15 -12.81 5.22
C ALA A 110 -7.44 -11.86 4.25
N LEU A 111 -7.62 -10.56 4.46
CA LEU A 111 -6.91 -9.52 3.73
C LEU A 111 -6.09 -8.70 4.75
N PRO A 112 -4.76 -8.54 4.56
CA PRO A 112 -4.01 -7.61 5.39
C PRO A 112 -4.50 -6.18 5.13
N SER A 113 -4.45 -5.35 6.17
CA SER A 113 -4.96 -3.96 6.12
C SER A 113 -4.31 -3.12 5.02
N GLU A 114 -3.04 -3.41 4.75
CA GLU A 114 -2.21 -2.78 3.74
C GLU A 114 -2.70 -3.05 2.30
N CYS A 115 -3.53 -4.09 2.12
CA CYS A 115 -4.14 -4.44 0.84
C CYS A 115 -5.62 -4.02 0.75
N GLU A 116 -6.16 -3.29 1.73
CA GLU A 116 -7.54 -2.80 1.75
C GLU A 116 -7.68 -1.51 0.90
N PHE A 117 -7.52 -1.64 -0.41
CA PHE A 117 -7.46 -0.53 -1.36
C PHE A 117 -8.75 0.29 -1.52
N CYS A 118 -9.89 -0.26 -1.13
CA CYS A 118 -11.22 0.24 -1.51
C CYS A 118 -11.98 0.92 -0.37
N LYS A 119 -11.29 1.37 0.68
CA LYS A 119 -11.98 1.73 1.93
C LYS A 119 -12.85 2.99 1.89
N HIS A 120 -12.72 3.89 0.90
CA HIS A 120 -13.64 5.02 0.75
C HIS A 120 -13.70 5.54 -0.69
N VAL A 121 -14.91 5.54 -1.27
CA VAL A 121 -15.30 6.54 -2.27
C VAL A 121 -16.23 7.49 -1.50
N PRO A 122 -15.86 8.77 -1.27
CA PRO A 122 -16.78 9.73 -0.69
C PRO A 122 -18.03 9.83 -1.58
N ASP A 123 -19.23 9.82 -1.00
CA ASP A 123 -20.49 10.03 -1.74
C ASP A 123 -20.58 11.45 -2.33
N ASP A 124 -19.83 12.39 -1.73
CA ASP A 124 -19.72 13.77 -2.19
C ASP A 124 -18.68 13.91 -3.30
N PRO A 125 -18.87 14.86 -4.24
CA PRO A 125 -17.82 15.26 -5.16
C PRO A 125 -16.57 15.56 -4.36
N LEU A 126 -15.46 14.93 -4.73
CA LEU A 126 -14.16 15.26 -4.15
C LEU A 126 -14.00 16.79 -4.25
N PRO A 127 -13.68 17.48 -3.14
CA PRO A 127 -13.44 18.91 -3.21
C PRO A 127 -12.40 19.14 -4.32
N PRO A 128 -12.54 20.20 -5.14
CA PRO A 128 -11.57 20.45 -6.19
C PRO A 128 -10.19 20.47 -5.55
N PHE A 129 -9.36 19.49 -5.93
CA PHE A 129 -7.97 19.46 -5.51
C PHE A 129 -7.30 20.65 -6.19
N ALA A 130 -7.27 21.79 -5.52
CA ALA A 130 -6.32 22.83 -5.83
C ALA A 130 -4.96 22.25 -5.46
N VAL A 131 -4.32 21.61 -6.44
CA VAL A 131 -2.86 21.52 -6.41
C VAL A 131 -2.39 22.96 -6.47
N ASP A 132 -1.95 23.51 -5.34
CA ASP A 132 -1.08 24.66 -5.33
C ASP A 132 0.25 24.20 -5.96
N ALA A 133 0.22 23.96 -7.27
CA ALA A 133 1.42 23.95 -8.09
C ALA A 133 1.96 25.36 -7.94
N GLY A 134 2.94 25.51 -7.04
CA GLY A 134 3.57 26.77 -6.70
C GLY A 134 3.74 27.63 -7.94
N ALA A 135 3.21 28.85 -7.86
CA ALA A 135 3.36 29.88 -8.85
C ALA A 135 4.84 30.05 -9.27
N PRO A 136 5.10 30.45 -10.54
CA PRO A 136 6.43 30.51 -11.15
C PRO A 136 7.44 31.41 -10.42
#